data_AF-A0A1G2MD80-F1
#
_entry.id   AF-A0A1G2MD80-F1
#
_cell.length_a   1.000
_cell.length_b   1.000
_cell.length_c   1.000
_cell.angle_alpha   90.00
_cell.angle_beta   90.00
_cell.angle_gamma   90.00
#
_symmetry.space_group_name_H-M   'P 1'
#
loop_
_entity.id
_entity.type
_entity.pdbx_description
1 polymer ?
#
loop_
_entity_poly.entity_id
_entity_poly.type
_entity_poly.pdbx_seq_one_letter_code
_entity_poly.pdbx_strand_id
1 'polypeptide(L)'
;MDKFLAKIELLKEKASVDLSTAEDLSVAVMNLISLEEHFFFTGVKTKKDEYFDTSLQIRDLRKKLLAELVPDHEGETWCISKHLLSATMRLIEVGNKLQSEGKKDKAKTKFEEAYKIYSIFWALKLQLINSRLIENTAKDSPQFEDLVNKLADCCSE
;
A
#
# COMPACT_ATOMS: atom_id res chain seq x y z
N MET A 1 23.39 -1.96 -5.19
CA MET A 1 22.72 -3.19 -5.65
C MET A 1 23.07 -4.39 -4.75
N ASP A 2 24.35 -4.68 -4.50
CA ASP A 2 24.78 -5.89 -3.77
C ASP A 2 24.38 -5.96 -2.29
N LYS A 3 24.50 -4.86 -1.53
CA LYS A 3 24.02 -4.80 -0.13
C LYS A 3 22.50 -4.95 0.00
N PHE A 4 21.77 -4.59 -1.04
CA PHE A 4 20.30 -4.54 -1.06
C PHE A 4 19.72 -5.92 -1.40
N LEU A 5 20.28 -6.58 -2.42
CA LEU A 5 20.00 -7.99 -2.73
C LEU A 5 20.37 -8.92 -1.57
N ALA A 6 21.52 -8.69 -0.92
CA ALA A 6 21.90 -9.45 0.27
C ALA A 6 20.91 -9.28 1.44
N LYS A 7 20.29 -8.09 1.59
CA LYS A 7 19.28 -7.86 2.64
C LYS A 7 17.97 -8.58 2.32
N ILE A 8 17.59 -8.67 1.05
CA ILE A 8 16.42 -9.44 0.59
C ILE A 8 16.64 -10.94 0.80
N GLU A 9 17.80 -11.46 0.39
CA GLU A 9 18.15 -12.86 0.63
C GLU A 9 18.23 -13.18 2.13
N LEU A 10 18.74 -12.26 2.98
CA LEU A 10 18.69 -12.40 4.43
C LEU A 10 17.27 -12.38 5.01
N LEU A 11 16.35 -11.60 4.42
CA LEU A 11 14.94 -11.57 4.83
C LEU A 11 14.20 -12.85 4.39
N LYS A 12 14.56 -13.41 3.23
CA LYS A 12 14.11 -14.72 2.74
C LYS A 12 14.64 -15.87 3.59
N GLU A 13 15.94 -15.89 3.90
CA GLU A 13 16.58 -16.90 4.77
C GLU A 13 16.07 -16.84 6.21
N LYS A 14 15.62 -15.66 6.66
CA LYS A 14 14.87 -15.49 7.91
C LYS A 14 13.43 -15.99 7.84
N ALA A 15 13.04 -16.79 6.83
CA ALA A 15 12.00 -17.84 6.82
C ALA A 15 10.63 -17.60 7.53
N SER A 16 10.27 -16.37 7.86
CA SER A 16 9.12 -16.04 8.73
C SER A 16 8.39 -14.76 8.34
N VAL A 17 8.91 -14.01 7.36
CA VAL A 17 8.16 -12.89 6.79
C VAL A 17 7.26 -13.48 5.70
N ASP A 18 6.04 -13.82 6.08
CA ASP A 18 4.99 -14.22 5.14
C ASP A 18 4.58 -12.99 4.30
N LEU A 19 5.23 -12.84 3.15
CA LEU A 19 5.01 -11.74 2.24
C LEU A 19 3.64 -11.82 1.55
N SER A 20 3.15 -13.04 1.31
CA SER A 20 1.85 -13.28 0.66
C SER A 20 0.71 -12.84 1.58
N THR A 21 0.70 -13.30 2.84
CA THR A 21 -0.30 -12.84 3.82
C THR A 21 -0.21 -11.33 4.04
N ALA A 22 1.00 -10.77 4.05
CA ALA A 22 1.17 -9.33 4.21
C ALA A 22 0.70 -8.52 2.99
N GLU A 23 0.80 -9.07 1.78
CA GLU A 23 0.25 -8.49 0.56
C GLU A 23 -1.27 -8.43 0.64
N ASP A 24 -1.92 -9.55 0.92
CA ASP A 24 -3.38 -9.63 1.09
C ASP A 24 -3.88 -8.68 2.19
N LEU A 25 -3.16 -8.64 3.32
CA LEU A 25 -3.48 -7.74 4.42
C LEU A 25 -3.34 -6.26 4.01
N SER A 26 -2.37 -5.93 3.16
CA SER A 26 -2.20 -4.56 2.66
C SER A 26 -3.38 -4.14 1.78
N VAL A 27 -3.91 -5.05 0.95
CA VAL A 27 -5.11 -4.83 0.12
C VAL A 27 -6.36 -4.72 1.00
N ALA A 28 -6.47 -5.54 2.04
CA ALA A 28 -7.54 -5.41 3.03
C ALA A 28 -7.52 -4.03 3.70
N VAL A 29 -6.35 -3.52 4.09
CA VAL A 29 -6.21 -2.16 4.64
C VAL A 29 -6.60 -1.09 3.63
N MET A 30 -6.21 -1.20 2.35
CA MET A 30 -6.66 -0.29 1.29
C MET A 30 -8.19 -0.24 1.21
N ASN A 31 -8.84 -1.41 1.17
CA ASN A 31 -10.29 -1.52 1.07
C ASN A 31 -11.01 -0.92 2.28
N LEU A 32 -10.48 -1.10 3.49
CA LEU A 32 -11.04 -0.48 4.69
C LEU A 32 -10.92 1.05 4.67
N ILE A 33 -9.81 1.60 4.17
CA ILE A 33 -9.68 3.06 3.94
C ILE A 33 -10.76 3.54 2.98
N SER A 34 -11.00 2.81 1.88
CA SER A 34 -12.06 3.16 0.93
C SER A 34 -13.46 3.09 1.53
N LEU A 35 -13.72 2.14 2.43
CA LEU A 35 -14.99 2.05 3.16
C LEU A 35 -15.18 3.23 4.11
N GLU A 36 -14.13 3.67 4.84
CA GLU A 36 -14.19 4.89 5.68
C GLU A 36 -14.66 6.10 4.85
N GLU A 37 -14.07 6.30 3.68
CA GLU A 37 -14.43 7.39 2.75
C GLU A 37 -15.86 7.22 2.20
N HIS A 38 -16.25 6.00 1.83
CA HIS A 38 -17.57 5.72 1.29
C HIS A 38 -18.66 6.06 2.32
N PHE A 39 -18.48 5.63 3.57
CA PHE A 39 -19.41 5.94 4.66
C PHE A 39 -19.45 7.43 5.00
N PHE A 40 -18.31 8.12 4.95
CA PHE A 40 -18.28 9.58 5.07
C PHE A 40 -19.19 10.24 4.01
N PHE A 41 -19.02 9.91 2.73
CA PHE A 41 -19.85 10.49 1.68
C PHE A 41 -21.33 10.12 1.84
N THR A 42 -21.63 8.88 2.18
CA THR A 42 -23.01 8.39 2.35
C THR A 42 -23.70 9.07 3.52
N GLY A 43 -23.05 9.21 4.68
CA GLY A 43 -23.61 9.94 5.83
C GLY A 43 -23.94 11.40 5.48
N VAL A 44 -23.01 12.10 4.82
CA VAL A 44 -23.23 13.50 4.42
C VAL A 44 -24.35 13.64 3.37
N LYS A 45 -24.44 12.72 2.41
CA LYS A 45 -25.46 12.74 1.33
C LYS A 45 -26.85 12.38 1.85
N THR A 46 -26.95 11.38 2.72
CA THR A 46 -28.23 10.84 3.20
C THR A 46 -28.73 11.52 4.46
N LYS A 47 -27.88 12.31 5.14
CA LYS A 47 -28.17 12.95 6.44
C LYS A 47 -28.47 11.93 7.54
N LYS A 48 -27.81 10.76 7.48
CA LYS A 48 -27.95 9.69 8.45
C LYS A 48 -26.64 9.47 9.19
N ASP A 49 -26.64 9.77 10.47
CA ASP A 49 -25.42 9.72 11.29
C ASP A 49 -24.93 8.30 11.56
N GLU A 50 -25.79 7.28 11.42
CA GLU A 50 -25.45 5.85 11.57
C GLU A 50 -24.29 5.39 10.67
N TYR A 51 -24.08 6.07 9.52
CA TYR A 51 -22.94 5.80 8.65
C TYR A 51 -21.62 6.29 9.24
N PHE A 52 -21.62 7.35 10.05
CA PHE A 52 -20.41 7.81 10.75
C PHE A 52 -20.03 6.84 11.88
N ASP A 53 -21.02 6.30 12.59
CA ASP A 53 -20.80 5.26 13.61
C ASP A 53 -20.24 3.97 12.98
N THR A 54 -20.76 3.59 11.81
CA THR A 54 -20.22 2.46 11.04
C THR A 54 -18.79 2.74 10.56
N SER A 55 -18.51 3.96 10.07
CA SER A 55 -17.17 4.39 9.67
C SER A 55 -16.16 4.28 10.82
N LEU A 56 -16.57 4.57 12.06
CA LEU A 56 -15.73 4.40 13.24
C LEU A 56 -15.34 2.94 13.49
N GLN A 57 -16.28 2.00 13.35
CA GLN A 57 -15.99 0.56 13.49
C GLN A 57 -15.02 0.05 12.41
N ILE A 58 -15.22 0.49 11.15
CA ILE A 58 -14.30 0.19 10.05
C ILE A 58 -12.90 0.75 10.35
N ARG A 59 -12.83 1.97 10.86
CA ARG A 59 -11.57 2.61 11.24
C ARG A 59 -10.83 1.85 12.34
N ASP A 60 -11.55 1.31 13.30
CA ASP A 60 -10.97 0.50 14.37
C ASP A 60 -10.40 -0.82 13.84
N LEU A 61 -11.13 -1.51 12.96
CA LEU A 61 -10.62 -2.69 12.27
C LEU A 61 -9.38 -2.35 11.42
N ARG A 62 -9.41 -1.26 10.65
CA ARG A 62 -8.26 -0.80 9.86
C ARG A 62 -7.03 -0.54 10.73
N LYS A 63 -7.20 0.14 11.88
CA LYS A 63 -6.08 0.37 12.82
C LYS A 63 -5.48 -0.94 13.30
N LYS A 64 -6.31 -1.92 13.66
CA LYS A 64 -5.85 -3.25 14.09
C LYS A 64 -5.04 -3.94 12.98
N LEU A 65 -5.60 -4.04 11.78
CA LEU A 65 -4.92 -4.70 10.64
C LEU A 65 -3.65 -3.96 10.21
N LEU A 66 -3.61 -2.62 10.31
CA LEU A 66 -2.40 -1.86 10.03
C LEU A 66 -1.28 -2.10 11.07
N ALA A 67 -1.63 -2.37 12.34
CA ALA A 67 -0.65 -2.78 13.36
C ALA A 67 -0.10 -4.17 13.10
N GLU A 68 -0.93 -5.10 12.64
CA GLU A 68 -0.45 -6.42 12.21
C GLU A 68 0.45 -6.31 10.97
N LEU A 69 0.12 -5.41 10.04
CA LEU A 69 0.88 -5.19 8.82
C LEU A 69 2.22 -4.47 9.04
N VAL A 70 2.29 -3.54 10.00
CA VAL A 70 3.46 -2.70 10.30
C VAL A 70 3.70 -2.69 11.82
N PRO A 71 4.17 -3.82 12.41
CA PRO A 71 4.29 -3.96 13.86
C PRO A 71 5.41 -3.09 14.45
N ASP A 72 6.54 -2.98 13.74
CA ASP A 72 7.68 -2.15 14.14
C ASP A 72 7.63 -0.81 13.41
N HIS A 73 6.96 0.17 14.03
CA HIS A 73 6.85 1.52 13.48
C HIS A 73 7.68 2.52 14.29
N GLU A 74 8.67 3.14 13.66
CA GLU A 74 9.34 4.34 14.21
C GLU A 74 8.73 5.61 13.60
N GLY A 75 8.39 6.59 14.45
CA GLY A 75 7.94 7.92 14.03
C GLY A 75 6.74 7.89 13.07
N GLU A 76 6.90 8.48 11.89
CA GLU A 76 5.82 8.66 10.90
C GLU A 76 5.55 7.43 10.01
N THR A 77 6.29 6.33 10.19
CA THR A 77 6.21 5.12 9.34
C THR A 77 4.78 4.56 9.22
N TRP A 78 4.04 4.55 10.34
CA TRP A 78 2.63 4.15 10.37
C TRP A 78 1.74 5.00 9.44
N CYS A 79 1.88 6.32 9.57
CA CYS A 79 1.08 7.27 8.81
C CYS A 79 1.44 7.23 7.32
N ILE A 80 2.74 7.18 7.01
CA ILE A 80 3.26 7.10 5.64
C ILE A 80 2.75 5.83 4.96
N SER A 81 2.85 4.67 5.60
CA SER A 81 2.33 3.40 5.05
C SER A 81 0.85 3.50 4.68
N LYS A 82 0.01 4.02 5.59
CA LYS A 82 -1.42 4.24 5.32
C LYS A 82 -1.65 5.18 4.13
N HIS A 83 -0.86 6.25 4.01
CA HIS A 83 -1.00 7.21 2.90
C HIS A 83 -0.52 6.63 1.56
N LEU A 84 0.55 5.84 1.55
CA LEU A 84 1.01 5.13 0.35
C LEU A 84 -0.04 4.13 -0.14
N LEU A 85 -0.57 3.29 0.76
CA LEU A 85 -1.62 2.32 0.43
C LEU A 85 -2.89 3.01 -0.12
N SER A 86 -3.33 4.09 0.52
CA SER A 86 -4.49 4.88 0.05
C SER A 86 -4.26 5.49 -1.35
N ALA A 87 -3.06 6.04 -1.60
CA ALA A 87 -2.70 6.61 -2.89
C ALA A 87 -2.63 5.55 -4.00
N THR A 88 -2.03 4.39 -3.71
CA THR A 88 -2.01 3.22 -4.62
C THR A 88 -3.43 2.85 -5.03
N MET A 89 -4.33 2.61 -4.08
CA MET A 89 -5.72 2.24 -4.37
C MET A 89 -6.43 3.29 -5.22
N ARG A 90 -6.23 4.59 -4.91
CA ARG A 90 -6.87 5.67 -5.66
C ARG A 90 -6.39 5.73 -7.11
N LEU A 91 -5.11 5.49 -7.37
CA LEU A 91 -4.58 5.45 -8.73
C LEU A 91 -5.07 4.23 -9.51
N ILE A 92 -5.19 3.07 -8.86
CA ILE A 92 -5.81 1.86 -9.46
C ILE A 92 -7.24 2.18 -9.91
N GLU A 93 -8.04 2.81 -9.05
CA GLU A 93 -9.42 3.20 -9.38
C GLU A 93 -9.50 4.18 -10.56
N VAL A 94 -8.59 5.17 -10.63
CA VAL A 94 -8.51 6.08 -11.79
C VAL A 94 -8.09 5.34 -13.05
N GLY A 95 -7.11 4.43 -12.96
CA GLY A 95 -6.68 3.58 -14.07
C GLY A 95 -7.83 2.71 -14.60
N ASN A 96 -8.60 2.08 -13.71
CA ASN A 96 -9.76 1.26 -14.07
C ASN A 96 -10.83 2.08 -14.81
N LYS A 97 -11.11 3.32 -14.38
CA LYS A 97 -12.03 4.22 -15.09
C LYS A 97 -11.53 4.55 -16.49
N LEU A 98 -10.28 4.96 -16.63
CA LEU A 98 -9.67 5.25 -17.93
C LEU A 98 -9.67 4.02 -18.85
N GLN A 99 -9.43 2.83 -18.29
CA GLN A 99 -9.49 1.57 -19.02
C GLN A 99 -10.90 1.30 -19.55
N SER A 100 -11.94 1.51 -18.72
CA SER A 100 -13.34 1.35 -19.14
C SER A 100 -13.79 2.34 -20.21
N GLU A 101 -13.15 3.52 -20.29
CA GLU A 101 -13.36 4.53 -21.33
C GLU A 101 -12.54 4.28 -22.61
N GLY A 102 -11.78 3.18 -22.67
CA GLY A 102 -10.91 2.86 -23.81
C GLY A 102 -9.61 3.66 -23.88
N LYS A 103 -9.29 4.49 -22.88
CA LYS A 103 -8.08 5.32 -22.79
C LYS A 103 -6.89 4.52 -22.27
N LYS A 104 -6.53 3.43 -22.97
CA LYS A 104 -5.58 2.40 -22.52
C LYS A 104 -4.21 2.96 -22.13
N ASP A 105 -3.62 3.87 -22.91
CA ASP A 105 -2.31 4.43 -22.60
C ASP A 105 -2.31 5.22 -21.28
N LYS A 106 -3.37 6.02 -21.05
CA LYS A 106 -3.53 6.77 -19.80
C LYS A 106 -3.80 5.86 -18.61
N ALA A 107 -4.58 4.79 -18.81
CA ALA A 107 -4.82 3.79 -17.78
C ALA A 107 -3.51 3.10 -17.37
N LYS A 108 -2.71 2.66 -18.35
CA LYS A 108 -1.38 2.07 -18.14
C LYS A 108 -0.49 2.98 -17.29
N THR A 109 -0.38 4.27 -17.63
CA THR A 109 0.38 5.24 -16.83
C THR A 109 -0.09 5.29 -15.37
N LYS A 110 -1.41 5.24 -15.12
CA LYS A 110 -1.94 5.26 -13.75
C LYS A 110 -1.64 3.98 -12.97
N PHE A 111 -1.67 2.82 -13.64
CA PHE A 111 -1.28 1.56 -13.03
C PHE A 111 0.22 1.51 -12.70
N GLU A 112 1.08 2.03 -13.58
CA GLU A 112 2.53 2.13 -13.32
C GLU A 112 2.82 3.07 -12.13
N GLU A 113 2.15 4.23 -12.05
CA GLU A 113 2.26 5.13 -10.90
C GLU A 113 1.76 4.47 -9.60
N ALA A 114 0.66 3.71 -9.64
CA ALA A 114 0.14 2.98 -8.49
C ALA A 114 1.13 1.93 -7.98
N TYR A 115 1.72 1.18 -8.91
CA TYR A 115 2.71 0.14 -8.63
C TYR A 115 3.99 0.73 -8.03
N LYS A 116 4.45 1.86 -8.55
CA LYS A 116 5.57 2.64 -7.99
C LYS A 116 5.32 3.01 -6.52
N ILE A 117 4.14 3.54 -6.19
CA ILE A 117 3.80 3.93 -4.81
C ILE A 117 3.70 2.71 -3.89
N TYR A 118 3.12 1.61 -4.39
CA TYR A 118 3.04 0.36 -3.65
C TYR A 118 4.44 -0.21 -3.36
N SER A 119 5.37 -0.04 -4.30
CA SER A 119 6.77 -0.42 -4.13
C SER A 119 7.50 0.37 -3.06
N ILE A 120 7.18 1.65 -2.91
CA ILE A 120 7.70 2.47 -1.79
C ILE A 120 7.15 1.96 -0.46
N PHE A 121 5.88 1.53 -0.39
CA PHE A 121 5.31 0.92 0.82
C PHE A 121 6.08 -0.34 1.22
N TRP A 122 6.37 -1.24 0.28
CA TRP A 122 7.15 -2.45 0.57
C TRP A 122 8.58 -2.13 1.00
N ALA A 123 9.24 -1.17 0.34
CA ALA A 123 10.57 -0.73 0.74
C ALA A 123 10.59 -0.20 2.18
N LEU A 124 9.53 0.53 2.59
CA LEU A 124 9.38 1.05 3.95
C LEU A 124 9.10 -0.09 4.95
N LYS A 125 8.15 -0.99 4.65
CA LYS A 125 7.80 -2.14 5.49
C LYS A 125 8.98 -3.08 5.74
N LEU A 126 9.78 -3.32 4.70
CA LEU A 126 10.99 -4.17 4.77
C LEU A 126 12.21 -3.42 5.33
N GLN A 127 12.03 -2.19 5.82
CA GLN A 127 13.09 -1.33 6.37
C GLN A 127 14.30 -1.20 5.42
N LEU A 128 14.01 -1.13 4.12
CA LEU A 128 15.01 -0.91 3.07
C LEU A 128 15.27 0.59 2.87
N ILE A 129 14.31 1.43 3.27
CA ILE A 129 14.40 2.89 3.34
C ILE A 129 13.95 3.36 4.74
N ASN A 130 14.48 4.48 5.21
CA ASN A 130 14.01 5.14 6.44
C ASN A 130 13.13 6.35 6.07
N SER A 131 12.11 6.62 6.89
CA SER A 131 11.20 7.78 6.81
C SER A 131 11.89 9.13 6.53
N ARG A 132 13.14 9.33 6.97
CA ARG A 132 13.91 10.58 6.74
C ARG A 132 14.47 10.76 5.31
N LEU A 133 14.37 9.76 4.44
CA LEU A 133 15.03 9.77 3.12
C LEU A 133 14.07 9.99 1.93
N ILE A 134 12.79 10.26 2.18
CA ILE A 134 11.73 10.31 1.15
C ILE A 134 12.01 11.35 0.04
N GLU A 135 12.78 12.41 0.31
CA GLU A 135 13.15 13.40 -0.72
C GLU A 135 14.06 12.86 -1.83
N ASN A 136 14.91 11.86 -1.55
CA ASN A 136 15.80 11.27 -2.56
C ASN A 136 15.22 9.99 -3.20
N THR A 137 14.25 9.34 -2.54
CA THR A 137 13.68 8.04 -2.95
C THR A 137 12.89 8.11 -4.26
N ALA A 138 12.34 9.27 -4.62
CA ALA A 138 11.59 9.43 -5.87
C ALA A 138 12.46 9.20 -7.14
N LYS A 139 13.79 9.39 -7.03
CA LYS A 139 14.76 9.18 -8.12
C LYS A 139 15.14 7.70 -8.32
N ASP A 140 15.04 6.88 -7.27
CA ASP A 140 15.45 5.47 -7.30
C ASP A 140 14.28 4.49 -7.59
N SER A 141 13.12 5.04 -8.01
CA SER A 141 11.90 4.30 -8.39
C SER A 141 12.11 3.00 -9.16
N PRO A 142 12.95 2.96 -10.23
CA PRO A 142 13.10 1.75 -11.02
C PRO A 142 13.67 0.58 -10.21
N GLN A 143 14.51 0.86 -9.20
CA GLN A 143 15.10 -0.17 -8.34
C GLN A 143 14.07 -0.76 -7.36
N PHE A 144 13.03 0.00 -6.98
CA PHE A 144 11.97 -0.48 -6.09
C PHE A 144 10.90 -1.27 -6.83
N GLU A 145 10.61 -0.91 -8.07
CA GLU A 145 9.68 -1.68 -8.93
C GLU A 145 10.26 -3.06 -9.25
N ASP A 146 11.54 -3.13 -9.61
CA ASP A 146 12.27 -4.40 -9.80
C ASP A 146 12.28 -5.26 -8.53
N LEU A 147 12.29 -4.62 -7.36
CA LEU A 147 12.22 -5.31 -6.08
C LEU A 147 10.85 -5.93 -5.85
N VAL A 148 9.76 -5.16 -6.00
CA VAL A 148 8.41 -5.70 -5.78
C VAL A 148 8.10 -6.81 -6.78
N ASN A 149 8.60 -6.72 -8.02
CA ASN A 149 8.43 -7.79 -8.99
C ASN A 149 9.11 -9.08 -8.49
N LYS A 150 10.32 -8.98 -7.95
CA LYS A 150 11.04 -10.13 -7.35
C LYS A 150 10.38 -10.67 -6.08
N LEU A 151 9.67 -9.82 -5.31
CA LEU A 151 8.90 -10.25 -4.14
C LEU A 151 7.60 -10.94 -4.56
N ALA A 152 6.92 -10.42 -5.59
CA ALA A 152 5.72 -11.02 -6.16
C ALA A 152 6.01 -12.40 -6.77
N ASP A 153 7.17 -12.57 -7.42
CA ASP A 153 7.64 -13.88 -7.89
C ASP A 153 7.85 -14.89 -6.74
N CYS A 154 7.95 -14.43 -5.49
CA CYS A 154 8.08 -15.28 -4.31
C CYS A 154 6.72 -15.66 -3.67
N CYS A 155 5.60 -15.06 -4.11
CA CYS A 155 4.25 -15.38 -3.64
C CYS A 155 3.70 -16.65 -4.30
N SER A 156 4.47 -17.74 -4.26
CA SER A 156 4.00 -19.06 -4.68
C SER A 156 3.23 -19.70 -3.53
N GLU A 157 1.92 -19.88 -3.68
CA GLU A 157 1.13 -20.78 -2.81
C GLU A 157 1.65 -22.23 -2.89
#